data_AF-A0A957WNK7-F1
#
_entry.id   AF-A0A957WNK7-F1
#
_cell.length_a   1.000
_cell.length_b   1.000
_cell.length_c   1.000
_cell.angle_alpha   90.00
_cell.angle_beta   90.00
_cell.angle_gamma   90.00
#
_symmetry.space_group_name_H-M   'P 1'
#
loop_
_entity.id
_entity.type
_entity.pdbx_description
1 polymer ?
#
loop_
_entity_poly.entity_id
_entity_poly.type
_entity_poly.pdbx_seq_one_letter_code
_entity_poly.pdbx_strand_id
1 'polypeptide(L)'
;MDNKVNPNVKKVVLAYSGGLDTSVIVPWLKNNYNCEVVCMCANLGQAEELDGLEEKALASGASKCYVEDLREEFISQFVFPTLRAGAVYERKYLLGTSFARPIIARRQVEIAEIEGADAVAHGATGKGNDQVRFELTYQALNPKLQVIAPWREWDIRSREDALDYAAEYNVPVSVTEKSIYSRDRNIWHLSHEGGILEDPWLEPEKAMFQLSVDPEDA
;
A
#
# COMPACT_ATOMS: atom_id res chain seq x y z
N MET A 1 -25.93 9.70 -9.05
CA MET A 1 -24.98 10.32 -10.00
C MET A 1 -24.05 9.21 -10.41
N ASP A 2 -24.24 8.70 -11.63
CA ASP A 2 -23.49 7.57 -12.17
C ASP A 2 -22.06 8.01 -12.47
N ASN A 3 -21.12 7.80 -11.54
CA ASN A 3 -19.70 7.80 -11.86
C ASN A 3 -19.39 6.51 -12.63
N LYS A 4 -19.79 6.48 -13.92
CA LYS A 4 -19.38 5.42 -14.83
C LYS A 4 -17.89 5.57 -15.07
N VAL A 5 -17.15 4.69 -14.40
CA VAL A 5 -15.80 4.22 -14.70
C VAL A 5 -15.40 4.51 -16.15
N ASN A 6 -14.31 5.25 -16.32
CA ASN A 6 -13.81 5.64 -17.64
C ASN A 6 -13.51 4.38 -18.48
N PRO A 7 -14.25 4.12 -19.58
CA PRO A 7 -14.22 2.84 -20.29
C PRO A 7 -12.93 2.59 -21.12
N ASN A 8 -11.88 3.38 -20.93
CA ASN A 8 -10.67 3.36 -21.75
C ASN A 8 -9.43 2.80 -21.05
N VAL A 9 -9.48 2.42 -19.77
CA VAL A 9 -8.33 1.81 -19.09
C VAL A 9 -8.19 0.36 -19.55
N LYS A 10 -7.15 0.05 -20.33
CA LYS A 10 -6.88 -1.31 -20.82
C LYS A 10 -5.88 -2.04 -19.94
N LYS A 11 -4.92 -1.32 -19.36
CA LYS A 11 -3.93 -1.87 -18.44
C LYS A 11 -3.69 -0.92 -17.27
N VAL A 12 -3.61 -1.48 -16.06
CA VAL A 12 -3.34 -0.75 -14.82
C VAL A 12 -2.19 -1.38 -14.05
N VAL A 13 -1.34 -0.54 -13.45
CA VAL A 13 -0.33 -1.00 -12.48
C VAL A 13 -0.84 -0.74 -11.07
N LEU A 14 -0.98 -1.79 -10.25
CA LEU A 14 -1.42 -1.71 -8.86
C LEU A 14 -0.22 -1.73 -7.90
N ALA A 15 -0.17 -0.78 -6.96
CA ALA A 15 0.73 -0.84 -5.82
C ALA A 15 0.21 -1.92 -4.87
N TYR A 16 0.93 -3.04 -4.81
CA TYR A 16 0.49 -4.27 -4.18
C TYR A 16 1.35 -4.58 -2.95
N SER A 17 0.71 -4.77 -1.79
CA SER A 17 1.39 -5.12 -0.54
C SER A 17 1.15 -6.57 -0.11
N GLY A 18 0.29 -7.30 -0.83
CA GLY A 18 -0.12 -8.65 -0.44
C GLY A 18 -1.11 -8.72 0.72
N GLY A 19 -1.50 -7.58 1.29
CA GLY A 19 -2.61 -7.51 2.23
C GLY A 19 -3.95 -7.86 1.57
N LEU A 20 -4.92 -8.27 2.39
CA LEU A 20 -6.30 -8.58 1.95
C LEU A 20 -6.83 -7.54 0.97
N ASP A 21 -6.74 -6.25 1.34
CA ASP A 21 -7.31 -5.16 0.56
C ASP A 21 -6.70 -5.09 -0.85
N THR A 22 -5.36 -5.10 -0.96
CA THR A 22 -4.69 -5.07 -2.28
C THR A 22 -4.92 -6.34 -3.08
N SER A 23 -5.07 -7.51 -2.44
CA SER A 23 -5.44 -8.76 -3.12
C SER A 23 -6.86 -8.74 -3.67
N VAL A 24 -7.81 -8.13 -2.96
CA VAL A 24 -9.20 -7.92 -3.41
C VAL A 24 -9.30 -6.88 -4.53
N ILE A 25 -8.43 -5.87 -4.53
CA ILE A 25 -8.38 -4.86 -5.59
C ILE A 25 -8.09 -5.48 -6.97
N VAL A 26 -7.28 -6.54 -7.05
CA VAL A 26 -6.93 -7.18 -8.33
C VAL A 26 -8.17 -7.65 -9.11
N PRO A 27 -9.02 -8.55 -8.59
CA PRO A 27 -10.25 -8.94 -9.27
C PRO A 27 -11.24 -7.78 -9.37
N TRP A 28 -11.28 -6.85 -8.41
CA TRP A 28 -12.14 -5.66 -8.51
C TRP A 28 -11.82 -4.79 -9.74
N LEU A 29 -10.55 -4.50 -10.00
CA LEU A 29 -10.12 -3.76 -11.20
C LEU A 29 -10.50 -4.48 -12.48
N LYS A 30 -10.35 -5.81 -12.52
CA LYS A 30 -10.76 -6.64 -13.66
C LYS A 30 -12.26 -6.59 -13.89
N ASN A 31 -13.06 -6.74 -12.83
CA ASN A 31 -14.52 -6.80 -12.95
C ASN A 31 -15.14 -5.44 -13.31
N ASN A 32 -14.56 -4.34 -12.82
CA ASN A 32 -15.12 -2.99 -12.98
C ASN A 32 -14.56 -2.22 -14.20
N TYR A 33 -13.32 -2.48 -14.59
CA TYR A 33 -12.66 -1.80 -15.72
C TYR A 33 -12.43 -2.72 -16.92
N ASN A 34 -12.58 -4.05 -16.75
CA ASN A 34 -12.23 -5.04 -17.77
C ASN A 34 -10.80 -4.84 -18.32
N CYS A 35 -9.86 -4.58 -17.41
CA CYS A 35 -8.48 -4.25 -17.72
C CYS A 35 -7.51 -5.35 -17.28
N GLU A 36 -6.34 -5.35 -17.90
CA GLU A 36 -5.19 -6.12 -17.44
C GLU A 36 -4.58 -5.46 -16.19
N VAL A 37 -4.31 -6.25 -15.15
CA VAL A 37 -3.74 -5.76 -13.89
C VAL A 37 -2.31 -6.29 -13.74
N VAL A 38 -1.35 -5.38 -13.65
CA VAL A 38 0.04 -5.66 -13.28
C VAL A 38 0.25 -5.21 -11.84
N CYS A 39 0.75 -6.08 -10.97
CA CYS A 39 1.10 -5.71 -9.61
C CYS A 39 2.55 -5.22 -9.51
N MET A 40 2.81 -4.28 -8.62
CA MET A 40 4.15 -3.85 -8.22
C MET A 40 4.24 -3.85 -6.70
N CYS A 41 5.19 -4.62 -6.18
CA CYS A 41 5.58 -4.67 -4.77
C CYS A 41 6.94 -3.98 -4.62
N ALA A 42 7.06 -3.07 -3.66
CA ALA A 42 8.32 -2.42 -3.32
C ALA A 42 8.87 -2.99 -2.01
N ASN A 43 10.05 -3.61 -2.06
CA ASN A 43 10.81 -3.96 -0.86
C ASN A 43 11.55 -2.72 -0.35
N LEU A 44 11.08 -2.20 0.79
CA LEU A 44 11.69 -1.14 1.57
C LEU A 44 12.18 -1.65 2.94
N GLY A 45 12.27 -2.96 3.14
CA GLY A 45 12.73 -3.60 4.39
C GLY A 45 11.63 -3.99 5.38
N GLN A 46 10.45 -4.34 4.89
CA GLN A 46 9.32 -4.84 5.68
C GLN A 46 9.50 -6.29 6.21
N ALA A 47 10.68 -6.89 6.07
CA ALA A 47 11.01 -8.26 6.49
C ALA A 47 10.21 -9.35 5.71
N GLU A 48 9.66 -10.37 6.39
CA GLU A 48 9.06 -11.58 5.81
C GLU A 48 7.77 -11.36 5.01
N GLU A 49 7.30 -10.12 4.85
CA GLU A 49 6.07 -9.79 4.12
C GLU A 49 6.18 -9.95 2.59
N LEU A 50 7.33 -10.39 2.06
CA LEU A 50 7.61 -10.48 0.62
C LEU A 50 7.49 -11.90 0.04
N ASP A 51 7.57 -12.93 0.88
CA ASP A 51 7.56 -14.31 0.42
C ASP A 51 6.15 -14.71 -0.06
N GLY A 52 6.06 -15.32 -1.24
CA GLY A 52 4.78 -15.74 -1.81
C GLY A 52 3.95 -14.62 -2.44
N LEU A 53 4.45 -13.37 -2.50
CA LEU A 53 3.68 -12.22 -3.01
C LEU A 53 3.35 -12.36 -4.50
N GLU A 54 4.30 -12.82 -5.30
CA GLU A 54 4.12 -13.00 -6.74
C GLU A 54 3.07 -14.09 -7.00
N GLU A 55 3.20 -15.26 -6.37
CA GLU A 55 2.21 -16.33 -6.50
C GLU A 55 0.82 -15.86 -6.05
N LYS A 56 0.75 -15.10 -4.95
CA LYS A 56 -0.51 -14.55 -4.45
C LYS A 56 -1.14 -13.54 -5.41
N ALA A 57 -0.34 -12.64 -5.99
CA ALA A 57 -0.82 -11.65 -6.96
C ALA A 57 -1.36 -12.32 -8.23
N LEU A 58 -0.62 -13.31 -8.77
CA LEU A 58 -1.05 -14.09 -9.93
C LEU A 58 -2.32 -14.90 -9.64
N ALA A 59 -2.39 -15.55 -8.49
CA ALA A 59 -3.58 -16.28 -8.04
C ALA A 59 -4.79 -15.37 -7.82
N SER A 60 -4.57 -14.11 -7.43
CA SER A 60 -5.62 -13.08 -7.34
C SER A 60 -6.07 -12.56 -8.71
N GLY A 61 -5.36 -12.92 -9.79
CA GLY A 61 -5.74 -12.64 -11.17
C GLY A 61 -4.90 -11.58 -11.88
N ALA A 62 -3.77 -11.15 -11.31
CA ALA A 62 -2.83 -10.26 -12.00
C ALA A 62 -2.18 -10.99 -13.18
N SER A 63 -1.85 -10.27 -14.26
CA SER A 63 -1.10 -10.83 -15.39
C SER A 63 0.39 -10.96 -15.10
N LYS A 64 0.90 -10.11 -14.20
CA LYS A 64 2.31 -10.03 -13.83
C LYS A 64 2.45 -9.37 -12.46
N CYS A 65 3.49 -9.73 -11.72
CA CYS A 65 3.86 -9.08 -10.48
C CYS A 65 5.35 -8.73 -10.50
N TYR A 66 5.66 -7.45 -10.30
CA TYR A 66 7.02 -6.98 -10.08
C TYR A 66 7.31 -6.94 -8.59
N VAL A 67 8.43 -7.52 -8.16
CA VAL A 67 8.92 -7.40 -6.78
C VAL A 67 10.26 -6.68 -6.83
N GLU A 68 10.24 -5.40 -6.48
CA GLU A 68 11.35 -4.47 -6.68
C GLU A 68 12.12 -4.24 -5.39
N ASP A 69 13.40 -4.57 -5.37
CA ASP A 69 14.28 -4.21 -4.25
C ASP A 69 14.72 -2.75 -4.34
N LEU A 70 14.07 -1.90 -3.54
CA LEU A 70 14.30 -0.47 -3.51
C LEU A 70 15.03 -0.03 -2.23
N ARG A 71 15.55 -0.97 -1.41
CA ARG A 71 16.13 -0.64 -0.10
C ARG A 71 17.32 0.31 -0.20
N GLU A 72 18.28 0.02 -1.08
CA GLU A 72 19.48 0.86 -1.25
C GLU A 72 19.11 2.27 -1.72
N GLU A 73 18.21 2.37 -2.69
CA GLU A 73 17.73 3.65 -3.21
C GLU A 73 16.93 4.42 -2.15
N PHE A 74 16.10 3.73 -1.37
CA PHE A 74 15.35 4.31 -0.27
C PHE A 74 16.28 4.90 0.80
N ILE A 75 17.35 4.18 1.18
CA ILE A 75 18.36 4.70 2.11
C ILE A 75 19.04 5.94 1.54
N SER A 76 19.64 5.78 0.35
CA SER A 76 20.55 6.76 -0.22
C SER A 76 19.85 8.04 -0.68
N GLN A 77 18.64 7.92 -1.25
CA GLN A 77 17.92 9.04 -1.87
C GLN A 77 16.77 9.61 -1.02
N PHE A 78 16.28 8.89 -0.01
CA PHE A 78 15.16 9.37 0.81
C PHE A 78 15.53 9.49 2.28
N VAL A 79 16.05 8.42 2.90
CA VAL A 79 16.41 8.42 4.33
C VAL A 79 17.54 9.40 4.62
N PHE A 80 18.70 9.28 3.96
CA PHE A 80 19.84 10.16 4.24
C PHE A 80 19.58 11.64 3.96
N PRO A 81 18.87 12.05 2.88
CA PRO A 81 18.46 13.43 2.71
C PRO A 81 17.51 13.92 3.80
N THR A 82 16.51 13.12 4.19
CA THR A 82 15.55 13.47 5.26
C THR A 82 16.26 13.65 6.61
N LEU A 83 17.20 12.74 6.92
CA LEU A 83 18.02 12.82 8.13
C LEU A 83 18.90 14.06 8.14
N ARG A 84 19.59 14.37 7.03
CA ARG A 84 20.44 15.57 6.91
C ARG A 84 19.64 16.87 7.03
N ALA A 85 18.39 16.87 6.59
CA ALA A 85 17.49 18.01 6.75
C ALA A 85 17.02 18.20 8.21
N GLY A 86 17.23 17.21 9.09
CA GLY A 86 16.70 17.23 10.45
C GLY A 86 15.17 17.24 10.48
N ALA A 87 14.52 16.62 9.48
CA ALA A 87 13.09 16.72 9.30
C ALA A 87 12.32 15.94 10.37
N VAL A 88 11.56 16.65 11.19
CA VAL A 88 10.67 16.07 12.22
C VAL A 88 9.32 16.77 12.14
N TYR A 89 8.28 16.01 11.80
CA TYR A 89 6.93 16.53 11.70
C TYR A 89 6.33 16.76 13.09
N GLU A 90 5.75 17.94 13.30
CA GLU A 90 5.18 18.36 14.59
C GLU A 90 6.12 18.14 15.79
N ARG A 91 7.44 18.16 15.54
CA ARG A 91 8.51 17.92 16.53
C ARG A 91 8.46 16.54 17.20
N LYS A 92 7.71 15.59 16.66
CA LYS A 92 7.56 14.24 17.23
C LYS A 92 7.75 13.13 16.20
N TYR A 93 7.21 13.29 14.99
CA TYR A 93 7.13 12.20 14.02
C TYR A 93 8.28 12.24 13.01
N LEU A 94 8.99 11.10 12.90
CA LEU A 94 10.17 10.93 12.03
C LEU A 94 9.84 10.56 10.58
N LEU A 95 8.62 10.89 10.12
CA LEU A 95 8.20 10.88 8.71
C LEU A 95 8.32 9.54 7.98
N GLY A 96 8.49 8.42 8.68
CA GLY A 96 8.87 7.14 8.07
C GLY A 96 7.88 6.57 7.05
N THR A 97 6.58 6.89 7.18
CA THR A 97 5.59 6.56 6.14
C THR A 97 5.67 7.56 4.99
N SER A 98 5.81 8.84 5.32
CA SER A 98 5.64 9.97 4.40
C SER A 98 6.60 9.93 3.22
N PHE A 99 7.89 9.72 3.45
CA PHE A 99 8.88 9.73 2.37
C PHE A 99 9.07 8.35 1.71
N ALA A 100 8.45 7.29 2.25
CA ALA A 100 8.40 5.98 1.60
C ALA A 100 7.40 5.92 0.44
N ARG A 101 6.30 6.69 0.49
CA ARG A 101 5.28 6.64 -0.58
C ARG A 101 5.79 7.17 -1.92
N PRO A 102 6.53 8.28 -1.98
CA PRO A 102 7.04 8.79 -3.25
C PRO A 102 7.96 7.82 -4.01
N ILE A 103 8.81 7.04 -3.32
CA ILE A 103 9.66 6.06 -4.01
C ILE A 103 8.83 4.91 -4.61
N ILE A 104 7.82 4.42 -3.89
CA ILE A 104 6.88 3.40 -4.38
C ILE A 104 6.12 3.94 -5.59
N ALA A 105 5.56 5.15 -5.46
CA ALA A 105 4.80 5.79 -6.51
C ALA A 105 5.64 6.02 -7.78
N ARG A 106 6.89 6.47 -7.62
CA ARG A 106 7.81 6.65 -8.74
C ARG A 106 8.08 5.33 -9.45
N ARG A 107 8.43 4.27 -8.72
CA ARG A 107 8.68 2.98 -9.34
C ARG A 107 7.46 2.43 -10.07
N GLN A 108 6.26 2.72 -9.55
CA GLN A 108 5.02 2.33 -10.19
C GLN A 108 4.78 3.05 -11.52
N VAL A 109 5.08 4.35 -11.58
CA VAL A 109 5.00 5.14 -12.83
C VAL A 109 5.99 4.61 -13.86
N GLU A 110 7.23 4.31 -13.45
CA GLU A 110 8.24 3.71 -14.34
C GLU A 110 7.76 2.36 -14.91
N ILE A 111 7.16 1.50 -14.08
CA ILE A 111 6.61 0.22 -14.54
C ILE A 111 5.39 0.44 -15.44
N ALA A 112 4.54 1.42 -15.15
CA ALA A 112 3.42 1.77 -16.01
C ALA A 112 3.91 2.19 -17.41
N GLU A 113 5.01 2.92 -17.50
CA GLU A 113 5.61 3.30 -18.79
C GLU A 113 6.21 2.09 -19.52
N ILE A 114 6.93 1.21 -18.81
CA ILE A 114 7.50 -0.02 -19.37
C ILE A 114 6.40 -0.94 -19.92
N GLU A 115 5.29 -1.07 -19.20
CA GLU A 115 4.17 -1.93 -19.55
C GLU A 115 3.18 -1.30 -20.53
N GLY A 116 3.32 0.00 -20.82
CA GLY A 116 2.37 0.77 -21.61
C GLY A 116 0.98 0.85 -20.97
N ALA A 117 0.92 0.97 -19.64
CA ALA A 117 -0.32 1.07 -18.89
C ALA A 117 -0.97 2.45 -19.01
N ASP A 118 -2.30 2.48 -18.96
CA ASP A 118 -3.09 3.71 -19.03
C ASP A 118 -3.32 4.32 -17.64
N ALA A 119 -3.16 3.51 -16.59
CA ALA A 119 -3.53 3.87 -15.23
C ALA A 119 -2.59 3.28 -14.18
N VAL A 120 -2.60 3.92 -13.01
CA VAL A 120 -2.03 3.40 -11.76
C VAL A 120 -3.13 3.30 -10.71
N ALA A 121 -3.03 2.29 -9.85
CA ALA A 121 -3.95 2.06 -8.74
C ALA A 121 -3.22 1.89 -7.41
N HIS A 122 -3.86 2.28 -6.31
CA HIS A 122 -3.31 2.09 -4.96
C HIS A 122 -4.38 1.67 -3.94
N GLY A 123 -3.95 0.96 -2.90
CA GLY A 123 -4.80 0.52 -1.79
C GLY A 123 -4.96 1.49 -0.63
N ALA A 124 -4.41 2.70 -0.69
CA ALA A 124 -4.58 3.69 0.38
C ALA A 124 -6.05 4.05 0.61
N THR A 125 -6.46 4.13 1.88
CA THR A 125 -7.86 4.45 2.25
C THR A 125 -8.22 5.90 1.92
N GLY A 126 -9.52 6.17 1.76
CA GLY A 126 -10.03 7.52 1.49
C GLY A 126 -9.91 8.52 2.66
N LYS A 127 -9.46 8.08 3.84
CA LYS A 127 -9.34 8.92 5.05
C LYS A 127 -7.90 9.26 5.41
N GLY A 128 -6.92 8.50 4.92
CA GLY A 128 -5.51 8.64 5.29
C GLY A 128 -4.73 9.63 4.43
N ASN A 129 -3.52 9.95 4.87
CA ASN A 129 -2.58 10.82 4.16
C ASN A 129 -1.95 10.17 2.91
N ASP A 130 -1.92 8.83 2.87
CA ASP A 130 -1.20 8.09 1.84
C ASP A 130 -1.78 8.26 0.44
N GLN A 131 -3.10 8.40 0.31
CA GLN A 131 -3.72 8.70 -0.98
C GLN A 131 -3.13 10.00 -1.56
N VAL A 132 -2.96 11.04 -0.74
CA VAL A 132 -2.41 12.33 -1.19
C VAL A 132 -0.95 12.17 -1.62
N ARG A 133 -0.15 11.41 -0.86
CA ARG A 133 1.27 11.18 -1.14
C ARG A 133 1.48 10.43 -2.45
N PHE A 134 0.69 9.38 -2.68
CA PHE A 134 0.71 8.62 -3.94
C PHE A 134 0.27 9.49 -5.11
N GLU A 135 -0.92 10.09 -5.01
CA GLU A 135 -1.54 10.82 -6.12
C GLU A 135 -0.78 12.07 -6.53
N LEU A 136 -0.27 12.82 -5.56
CA LEU A 136 0.59 13.97 -5.85
C LEU A 136 1.86 13.53 -6.59
N THR A 137 2.44 12.38 -6.21
CA THR A 137 3.64 11.86 -6.87
C THR A 137 3.32 11.39 -8.29
N TYR A 138 2.21 10.67 -8.51
CA TYR A 138 1.79 10.27 -9.85
C TYR A 138 1.59 11.48 -10.76
N GLN A 139 0.86 12.51 -10.30
CA GLN A 139 0.59 13.71 -11.07
C GLN A 139 1.87 14.51 -11.36
N ALA A 140 2.83 14.53 -10.43
CA ALA A 140 4.11 15.18 -10.63
C ALA A 140 5.00 14.48 -11.66
N LEU A 141 4.97 13.14 -11.72
CA LEU A 141 5.83 12.35 -12.58
C LEU A 141 5.22 12.09 -13.96
N ASN A 142 3.94 11.74 -14.01
CA ASN A 142 3.24 11.45 -15.24
C ASN A 142 1.73 11.78 -15.11
N PRO A 143 1.33 13.03 -15.38
CA PRO A 143 -0.06 13.47 -15.27
C PRO A 143 -1.00 12.87 -16.32
N LYS A 144 -0.48 12.05 -17.27
CA LYS A 144 -1.31 11.37 -18.28
C LYS A 144 -1.90 10.07 -17.76
N LEU A 145 -1.29 9.46 -16.73
CA LEU A 145 -1.81 8.25 -16.11
C LEU A 145 -3.09 8.55 -15.36
N GLN A 146 -4.13 7.75 -15.61
CA GLN A 146 -5.32 7.80 -14.78
C GLN A 146 -5.01 7.20 -13.39
N VAL A 147 -5.47 7.86 -12.33
CA VAL A 147 -5.38 7.32 -10.98
C VAL A 147 -6.69 6.61 -10.65
N ILE A 148 -6.60 5.37 -10.17
CA ILE A 148 -7.72 4.59 -9.67
C ILE A 148 -7.52 4.34 -8.17
N ALA A 149 -8.52 4.70 -7.36
CA ALA A 149 -8.47 4.53 -5.91
C ALA A 149 -9.71 3.74 -5.45
N PRO A 150 -9.65 2.40 -5.44
CA PRO A 150 -10.81 1.54 -5.19
C PRO A 150 -11.56 1.88 -3.89
N TRP A 151 -10.84 2.23 -2.82
CA TRP A 151 -11.45 2.65 -1.55
C TRP A 151 -12.41 3.85 -1.64
N ARG A 152 -12.30 4.66 -2.69
CA ARG A 152 -13.21 5.79 -2.96
C ARG A 152 -14.31 5.47 -3.96
N GLU A 153 -14.23 4.31 -4.63
CA GLU A 153 -15.10 3.95 -5.75
C GLU A 153 -15.97 2.73 -5.45
N TRP A 154 -15.45 1.74 -4.72
CA TRP A 154 -16.16 0.50 -4.45
C TRP A 154 -17.19 0.61 -3.32
N ASP A 155 -17.95 -0.46 -3.13
CA ASP A 155 -18.94 -0.61 -2.06
C ASP A 155 -18.48 -1.49 -0.90
N ILE A 156 -17.23 -1.94 -0.89
CA ILE A 156 -16.63 -2.69 0.21
C ILE A 156 -16.36 -1.71 1.38
N ARG A 157 -17.03 -1.90 2.52
CA ARG A 157 -16.98 -0.99 3.68
C ARG A 157 -16.37 -1.62 4.92
N SER A 158 -16.35 -2.95 4.99
CA SER A 158 -15.85 -3.70 6.15
C SER A 158 -14.78 -4.72 5.74
N ARG A 159 -14.11 -5.29 6.75
CA ARG A 159 -13.18 -6.41 6.51
C ARG A 159 -13.95 -7.64 6.08
N GLU A 160 -15.13 -7.85 6.64
CA GLU A 160 -16.06 -8.93 6.32
C GLU A 160 -16.46 -8.84 4.84
N ASP A 161 -16.83 -7.65 4.35
CA ASP A 161 -17.14 -7.43 2.94
C ASP A 161 -15.95 -7.80 2.04
N ALA A 162 -14.73 -7.44 2.46
CA ALA A 162 -13.51 -7.76 1.72
C ALA A 162 -13.21 -9.27 1.72
N LEU A 163 -13.50 -9.97 2.81
CA LEU A 163 -13.37 -11.43 2.91
C LEU A 163 -14.42 -12.14 2.06
N ASP A 164 -15.66 -11.65 2.06
CA ASP A 164 -16.75 -12.19 1.24
C ASP A 164 -16.42 -12.01 -0.25
N TYR A 165 -15.95 -10.83 -0.64
CA TYR A 165 -15.49 -10.57 -2.01
C TYR A 165 -14.28 -11.44 -2.37
N ALA A 166 -13.31 -11.60 -1.46
CA ALA A 166 -12.18 -12.50 -1.67
C ALA A 166 -12.63 -13.94 -1.90
N ALA A 167 -13.62 -14.43 -1.14
CA ALA A 167 -14.18 -15.76 -1.30
C ALA A 167 -14.92 -15.92 -2.64
N GLU A 168 -15.73 -14.93 -3.04
CA GLU A 168 -16.46 -14.92 -4.31
C GLU A 168 -15.52 -15.05 -5.52
N TYR A 169 -14.38 -14.37 -5.48
CA TYR A 169 -13.40 -14.34 -6.57
C TYR A 169 -12.19 -15.24 -6.35
N ASN A 170 -12.25 -16.17 -5.40
CA ASN A 170 -11.20 -17.15 -5.08
C ASN A 170 -9.82 -16.51 -4.83
N VAL A 171 -9.78 -15.34 -4.22
CA VAL A 171 -8.55 -14.67 -3.81
C VAL A 171 -7.96 -15.45 -2.63
N PRO A 172 -6.70 -15.90 -2.71
CA PRO A 172 -6.05 -16.59 -1.59
C PRO A 172 -5.87 -15.61 -0.42
N VAL A 173 -6.59 -15.84 0.68
CA VAL A 173 -6.45 -15.07 1.92
C VAL A 173 -5.83 -15.94 2.99
N SER A 174 -4.74 -15.48 3.59
CA SER A 174 -4.22 -16.04 4.83
C SER A 174 -5.09 -15.55 5.98
N VAL A 175 -5.87 -16.45 6.57
CA VAL A 175 -6.62 -16.18 7.81
C VAL A 175 -5.65 -16.33 8.98
N THR A 176 -4.90 -15.28 9.27
CA THR A 176 -4.14 -15.18 10.53
C THR A 176 -4.97 -14.41 11.57
N GLU A 177 -4.84 -14.80 12.84
CA GLU A 177 -5.34 -13.99 13.95
C GLU A 177 -4.69 -12.60 13.85
N LYS A 178 -5.50 -11.60 13.54
CA LYS A 178 -4.98 -10.29 13.19
C LYS A 178 -4.55 -9.58 14.48
N SER A 179 -3.37 -8.98 14.43
CA SER A 179 -3.08 -7.89 15.35
C SER A 179 -4.16 -6.81 15.20
N ILE A 180 -4.64 -6.27 16.33
CA ILE A 180 -5.64 -5.21 16.36
C ILE A 180 -5.12 -3.88 15.76
N TYR A 181 -3.81 -3.76 15.58
CA TYR A 181 -3.15 -2.57 15.05
C TYR A 181 -3.02 -2.63 13.53
N SER A 182 -3.30 -1.50 12.89
CA SER A 182 -2.83 -1.21 11.53
C SER A 182 -1.34 -0.86 11.61
N ARG A 183 -0.52 -1.46 10.75
CA ARG A 183 0.93 -1.34 10.78
C ARG A 183 1.49 -1.04 9.40
N ASP A 184 2.53 -0.23 9.39
CA ASP A 184 3.37 -0.03 8.20
C ASP A 184 4.84 -0.02 8.59
N ARG A 185 5.62 -0.90 7.96
CA ARG A 185 7.02 -1.17 8.27
C ARG A 185 7.90 -0.89 7.06
N ASN A 186 9.05 -0.27 7.31
CA ASN A 186 10.19 -0.27 6.40
C ASN A 186 11.49 -0.31 7.22
N ILE A 187 12.64 -0.28 6.56
CA ILE A 187 13.96 -0.24 7.22
C ILE A 187 14.13 0.94 8.18
N TRP A 188 13.40 2.04 8.00
CA TRP A 188 13.54 3.25 8.81
C TRP A 188 12.66 3.23 10.06
N HIS A 189 11.44 2.66 9.97
CA HIS A 189 10.50 2.68 11.08
C HIS A 189 9.44 1.58 10.98
N LEU A 190 8.71 1.43 12.08
CA LEU A 190 7.44 0.74 12.15
C LEU A 190 6.41 1.68 12.78
N SER A 191 5.27 1.88 12.10
CA SER A 191 4.13 2.63 12.63
C SER A 191 3.02 1.70 13.11
N HIS A 192 2.24 2.19 14.07
CA HIS A 192 1.08 1.53 14.66
C HIS A 192 -0.05 2.55 14.77
N GLU A 193 -1.26 2.16 14.37
CA GLU A 193 -2.48 2.96 14.51
C GLU A 193 -3.71 2.04 14.67
N GLY A 194 -4.87 2.63 14.97
CA GLY A 194 -6.11 1.89 15.14
C GLY A 194 -6.21 1.11 16.46
N GLY A 195 -7.34 0.44 16.64
CA GLY A 195 -7.63 -0.31 17.86
C GLY A 195 -7.66 0.61 19.08
N ILE A 196 -7.02 0.17 20.17
CA ILE A 196 -6.97 0.94 21.42
C ILE A 196 -6.20 2.26 21.30
N LEU A 197 -5.32 2.41 20.30
CA LEU A 197 -4.48 3.61 20.13
C LEU A 197 -5.29 4.85 19.68
N GLU A 198 -6.53 4.66 19.25
CA GLU A 198 -7.45 5.76 18.91
C GLU A 198 -7.96 6.49 20.16
N ASP A 199 -7.87 5.88 21.34
CA ASP A 199 -8.15 6.55 22.62
C ASP A 199 -6.83 7.00 23.27
N PRO A 200 -6.49 8.30 23.23
CA PRO A 200 -5.24 8.81 23.80
C PRO A 200 -5.20 8.74 25.33
N TRP A 201 -6.28 8.32 25.99
CA TRP A 201 -6.33 8.06 27.43
C TRP A 201 -5.88 6.65 27.80
N LEU A 202 -5.74 5.75 26.83
CA LEU A 202 -5.23 4.39 27.01
C LEU A 202 -3.73 4.34 26.72
N GLU A 203 -2.99 3.58 27.52
CA GLU A 203 -1.59 3.27 27.24
C GLU A 203 -1.47 2.15 26.19
N PRO A 204 -0.40 2.13 25.38
CA PRO A 204 -0.19 1.04 24.44
C PRO A 204 0.11 -0.27 25.17
N GLU A 205 -0.47 -1.37 24.70
CA GLU A 205 -0.16 -2.71 25.23
C GLU A 205 1.26 -3.16 24.82
N LYS A 206 1.88 -4.02 25.64
CA LYS A 206 3.21 -4.61 25.36
C LYS A 206 3.32 -5.24 23.97
N ALA A 207 2.23 -5.83 23.47
CA ALA A 207 2.16 -6.46 22.15
C ALA A 207 2.31 -5.45 20.98
N MET A 208 2.17 -4.15 21.23
CA MET A 208 2.45 -3.10 20.24
C MET A 208 3.95 -3.04 19.91
N PHE A 209 4.84 -3.24 20.88
CA PHE A 209 6.28 -3.16 20.65
C PHE A 209 6.78 -4.38 19.86
N GLN A 210 7.34 -4.14 18.67
CA GLN A 210 7.81 -5.20 17.76
C GLN A 210 9.29 -5.06 17.38
N LEU A 211 9.78 -3.82 17.30
CA LEU A 211 11.20 -3.51 17.04
C LEU A 211 11.96 -3.13 18.32
N SER A 212 11.22 -2.85 19.39
CA SER A 212 11.73 -2.56 20.73
C SER A 212 11.01 -3.46 21.72
N VAL A 213 11.46 -3.44 22.97
CA VAL A 213 10.72 -4.00 24.10
C VAL A 213 9.93 -2.89 24.79
N ASP A 214 9.01 -3.30 25.66
CA ASP A 214 8.36 -2.38 26.59
C ASP A 214 9.43 -1.72 27.49
N PRO A 215 9.35 -0.40 27.77
CA PRO A 215 10.34 0.28 28.61
C PRO A 215 10.52 -0.32 30.01
N GLU A 216 9.51 -0.97 30.58
CA GLU A 216 9.62 -1.65 31.89
C GLU A 216 10.44 -2.95 31.82
N ASP A 217 10.62 -3.50 30.63
CA ASP A 217 11.35 -4.74 30.37
C ASP A 217 12.77 -4.49 29.80
N ALA A 218 13.25 -3.23 29.77
CA ALA A 218 14.50 -2.79 29.15
C ALA A 218 15.77 -2.93 30.01
#